data_AF-A0A538JY40-F1
#
_entry.id   AF-A0A538JY40-F1
#
_cell.length_a   1.000
_cell.length_b   1.000
_cell.length_c   1.000
_cell.angle_alpha   90.00
_cell.angle_beta   90.00
_cell.angle_gamma   90.00
#
_symmetry.space_group_name_H-M   'P 1'
#
loop_
_entity.id
_entity.type
_entity.pdbx_description
1 polymer ?
#
loop_
_entity_poly.entity_id
_entity_poly.type
_entity_poly.pdbx_seq_one_letter_code
_entity_poly.pdbx_strand_id
1 'polypeptide(L)'
;LVAFGTLLLVSHSGGKSTNGNGGAVLPPPWRIPVNVLNGSGDINYTRQIASHIGAFGYSIKKVARADSFTYPQTAVYFPPACEGVALRLAQQLGVTTKPLPGGTGSCQLYVIVGPARGPGE
;
A
#
# COMPACT_ATOMS: atom_id res chain seq x y z
N LEU A 1 -47.65 -35.75 26.96
CA LEU A 1 -46.51 -36.50 26.43
C LEU A 1 -46.36 -36.15 24.95
N VAL A 2 -45.55 -35.12 24.65
CA VAL A 2 -44.88 -34.89 23.34
C VAL A 2 -43.63 -34.07 23.67
N ALA A 3 -42.48 -34.58 23.23
CA ALA A 3 -41.15 -34.03 23.38
C ALA A 3 -40.76 -33.17 22.16
N PHE A 4 -39.45 -32.87 22.03
CA PHE A 4 -38.74 -32.31 20.87
C PHE A 4 -38.71 -30.76 20.82
N GLY A 5 -37.57 -30.07 20.76
CA GLY A 5 -36.18 -30.52 20.67
C GLY A 5 -35.23 -29.32 20.85
N THR A 6 -34.12 -29.55 21.52
CA THR A 6 -33.06 -28.58 21.82
C THR A 6 -32.23 -28.32 20.55
N LEU A 7 -32.09 -27.07 20.12
CA LEU A 7 -31.34 -26.72 18.90
C LEU A 7 -30.08 -25.90 19.22
N LEU A 8 -28.95 -26.61 19.04
CA LEU A 8 -27.63 -26.20 18.55
C LEU A 8 -26.87 -25.04 19.21
N LEU A 9 -25.89 -25.46 20.02
CA LEU A 9 -24.66 -24.73 20.34
C LEU A 9 -23.86 -24.45 19.06
N VAL A 10 -23.86 -23.19 18.58
CA VAL A 10 -22.82 -22.73 17.64
C VAL A 10 -21.59 -22.37 18.46
N SER A 11 -20.68 -23.34 18.55
CA SER A 11 -19.29 -23.11 18.93
C SER A 11 -18.69 -22.14 17.92
N HIS A 12 -18.47 -20.90 18.34
CA HIS A 12 -17.71 -19.95 17.55
C HIS A 12 -16.27 -20.44 17.55
N SER A 13 -15.90 -21.13 16.47
CA SER A 13 -14.57 -21.64 16.23
C SER A 13 -13.59 -20.49 16.39
N GLY A 14 -12.66 -20.65 17.32
CA GLY A 14 -11.54 -19.75 17.51
C GLY A 14 -10.75 -19.64 16.21
N GLY A 15 -11.02 -18.58 15.46
CA GLY A 15 -10.09 -18.03 14.47
C GLY A 15 -8.89 -17.53 15.25
N LYS A 16 -7.93 -18.43 15.46
CA LYS A 16 -6.60 -18.09 15.95
C LYS A 16 -6.01 -17.16 14.89
N SER A 17 -6.19 -15.85 15.10
CA SER A 17 -5.39 -14.83 14.43
C SER A 17 -3.95 -15.22 14.72
N THR A 18 -3.35 -15.88 13.74
CA THR A 18 -1.93 -16.14 13.72
C THR A 18 -1.31 -14.77 13.61
N ASN A 19 -1.03 -14.21 14.78
CA ASN A 19 -0.16 -13.06 14.96
C ASN A 19 1.24 -13.55 14.56
N GLY A 20 1.40 -13.78 13.26
CA GLY A 20 2.60 -14.27 12.62
C GLY A 20 3.54 -13.10 12.46
N ASN A 21 3.97 -12.50 13.56
CA ASN A 21 5.12 -11.61 13.56
C ASN A 21 6.41 -12.41 13.76
N GLY A 22 6.49 -13.58 13.11
CA GLY A 22 7.77 -14.12 12.66
C GLY A 22 8.15 -13.26 11.47
N GLY A 23 8.81 -12.12 11.73
CA GLY A 23 9.07 -11.08 10.75
C GLY A 23 9.68 -11.66 9.49
N ALA A 24 8.86 -11.80 8.44
CA ALA A 24 9.37 -12.14 7.13
C ALA A 24 10.39 -11.07 6.77
N VAL A 25 11.64 -11.48 6.54
CA VAL A 25 12.71 -10.56 6.16
C VAL A 25 12.28 -9.91 4.84
N LEU A 26 11.83 -8.66 4.93
CA LEU A 26 11.39 -7.92 3.75
C LEU A 26 12.58 -7.78 2.80
N PRO A 27 12.35 -7.91 1.48
CA PRO A 27 13.40 -7.64 0.51
C PRO A 27 13.99 -6.24 0.74
N PRO A 28 15.29 -6.06 0.49
CA PRO A 28 15.89 -4.77 0.63
C PRO A 28 15.32 -3.76 -0.40
N PRO A 29 15.32 -2.45 -0.11
CA PRO A 29 14.70 -1.42 -0.96
C PRO A 29 15.13 -1.44 -2.43
N TRP A 30 16.41 -1.68 -2.72
CA TRP A 30 16.94 -1.65 -4.10
C TRP A 30 16.38 -2.75 -5.00
N ARG A 31 15.83 -3.83 -4.43
CA ARG A 31 15.13 -4.90 -5.18
C ARG A 31 13.68 -4.57 -5.51
N ILE A 32 13.15 -3.46 -4.97
CA ILE A 32 11.75 -3.09 -5.09
C ILE A 32 11.62 -1.97 -6.12
N PRO A 33 11.04 -2.24 -7.30
CA PRO A 33 10.76 -1.20 -8.27
C PRO A 33 9.62 -0.30 -7.80
N VAL A 34 9.83 1.02 -7.92
CA VAL A 34 8.82 2.03 -7.58
C VAL A 34 8.53 2.91 -8.78
N ASN A 35 7.27 2.97 -9.19
CA ASN A 35 6.77 3.95 -10.14
C ASN A 35 6.22 5.15 -9.37
N VAL A 36 6.69 6.36 -9.65
CA VAL A 36 6.18 7.59 -9.02
C VAL A 36 5.30 8.31 -10.04
N LEU A 37 4.01 8.46 -9.73
CA LEU A 37 3.01 8.96 -10.65
C LEU A 37 2.45 10.29 -10.14
N ASN A 38 2.52 11.33 -10.97
CA ASN A 38 1.92 12.63 -10.68
C ASN A 38 0.39 12.51 -10.78
N GLY A 39 -0.28 12.53 -9.62
CA GLY A 39 -1.73 12.43 -9.47
C GLY A 39 -2.41 13.74 -9.09
N SER A 40 -1.68 14.87 -9.01
CA SER A 40 -2.21 16.19 -8.64
C SER A 40 -1.95 17.30 -9.65
N GLY A 41 -1.12 17.04 -10.66
CA GLY A 41 -0.62 18.04 -11.59
C GLY A 41 0.68 18.71 -11.13
N ASP A 42 1.11 18.56 -9.87
CA ASP A 42 2.35 19.15 -9.35
C ASP A 42 3.56 18.25 -9.61
N ILE A 43 4.25 18.51 -10.73
CA ILE A 43 5.46 17.76 -11.09
C ILE A 43 6.64 18.05 -10.17
N ASN A 44 6.73 19.24 -9.58
CA ASN A 44 7.83 19.62 -8.71
C ASN A 44 7.74 18.84 -7.39
N TYR A 45 6.55 18.81 -6.79
CA TYR A 45 6.29 17.99 -5.61
C TYR A 45 6.45 16.49 -5.91
N THR A 46 5.99 16.03 -7.08
CA THR A 46 6.21 14.64 -7.52
C THR A 46 7.69 14.28 -7.55
N ARG A 47 8.56 15.17 -8.07
CA ARG A 47 10.02 14.95 -8.09
C ARG A 47 10.64 14.99 -6.69
N GLN A 48 10.12 15.81 -5.80
CA GLN A 48 10.55 15.82 -4.39
C GLN A 48 10.25 14.48 -3.73
N ILE A 49 9.03 13.95 -3.89
CA ILE A 49 8.66 12.62 -3.38
C ILE A 49 9.55 11.52 -4.01
N ALA A 50 9.79 11.56 -5.32
CA ALA A 50 10.70 10.62 -5.97
C ALA A 50 12.13 10.68 -5.39
N SER A 51 12.62 11.88 -5.05
CA SER A 51 13.93 12.08 -4.43
C SER A 51 13.99 11.48 -3.02
N HIS A 52 12.94 11.65 -2.21
CA HIS A 52 12.84 11.01 -0.88
C HIS A 52 12.84 9.48 -0.99
N ILE A 53 12.07 8.92 -1.93
CA ILE A 53 12.03 7.48 -2.19
C ILE A 53 13.42 6.96 -2.60
N GLY A 54 14.13 7.70 -3.47
CA GLY A 54 15.50 7.39 -3.86
C GLY A 54 16.48 7.44 -2.67
N ALA A 55 16.33 8.40 -1.76
CA ALA A 55 17.14 8.51 -0.54
C ALA A 55 16.94 7.33 0.42
N PHE A 56 15.78 6.65 0.38
CA PHE A 56 15.55 5.40 1.10
C PHE A 56 16.14 4.15 0.39
N GLY A 57 16.78 4.33 -0.77
CA GLY A 57 17.47 3.26 -1.51
C GLY A 57 16.55 2.44 -2.42
N TYR A 58 15.33 2.89 -2.70
CA TYR A 58 14.44 2.20 -3.64
C TYR A 58 14.83 2.47 -5.10
N SER A 59 14.57 1.48 -5.95
CA SER A 59 14.81 1.60 -7.39
C SER A 59 13.64 2.33 -8.08
N ILE A 60 13.81 3.62 -8.38
CA ILE A 60 12.83 4.38 -9.17
C ILE A 60 12.82 3.86 -10.61
N LYS A 61 11.68 3.31 -11.05
CA LYS A 61 11.49 2.84 -12.44
C LYS A 61 11.14 3.97 -13.38
N LYS A 62 10.23 4.84 -12.95
CA LYS A 62 9.84 6.03 -13.72
C LYS A 62 9.19 7.06 -12.80
N VAL A 63 9.31 8.31 -13.23
CA VAL A 63 8.48 9.43 -12.78
C VAL A 63 7.60 9.82 -13.97
N ALA A 64 6.29 9.66 -13.84
CA ALA A 64 5.35 9.83 -14.95
C ALA A 64 4.04 10.48 -14.50
N ARG A 65 3.14 10.73 -15.44
CA ARG A 65 1.76 11.15 -15.15
C ARG A 65 0.93 9.94 -14.67
N ALA A 66 0.03 10.14 -13.70
CA ALA A 66 -1.03 9.18 -13.43
C ALA A 66 -2.13 9.27 -14.52
N ASP A 67 -3.07 8.32 -14.49
CA ASP A 67 -4.26 8.30 -15.34
C ASP A 67 -5.20 9.49 -15.10
N SER A 68 -5.24 9.99 -13.87
CA SER A 68 -5.99 11.18 -13.45
C SER A 68 -5.14 12.12 -12.59
N PHE A 69 -5.55 13.39 -12.51
CA PHE A 69 -5.00 14.39 -11.59
C PHE A 69 -5.91 14.69 -10.39
N THR A 70 -6.91 13.85 -10.17
CA THR A 70 -7.90 14.02 -9.10
C THR A 70 -7.57 13.19 -7.86
N TYR A 71 -6.33 12.71 -7.72
CA TYR A 71 -5.96 11.89 -6.57
C TYR A 71 -5.89 12.81 -5.34
N PRO A 72 -6.70 12.56 -4.30
CA PRO A 72 -6.88 13.53 -3.21
C PRO A 72 -5.70 13.60 -2.25
N GLN A 73 -4.82 12.59 -2.25
CA GLN A 73 -3.68 12.48 -1.34
C GLN A 73 -2.64 11.53 -1.92
N THR A 74 -1.40 11.67 -1.47
CA THR A 74 -0.33 10.72 -1.79
C THR A 74 -0.58 9.38 -1.12
N ALA A 75 -0.44 8.28 -1.86
CA ALA A 75 -0.53 6.93 -1.32
C ALA A 75 0.38 5.94 -2.06
N VAL A 76 0.77 4.87 -1.36
CA VAL A 76 1.52 3.76 -1.93
C VAL A 76 0.55 2.65 -2.34
N TYR A 77 0.43 2.42 -3.64
CA TYR A 77 -0.35 1.35 -4.23
C TYR A 77 0.49 0.11 -4.49
N PHE A 78 -0.08 -1.08 -4.24
CA PHE A 78 0.66 -2.33 -4.26
C PHE A 78 -0.19 -3.54 -4.70
N PRO A 79 0.39 -4.54 -5.40
CA PRO A 79 -0.24 -5.84 -5.58
C PRO A 79 -0.14 -6.67 -4.27
N PRO A 80 -1.02 -7.67 -4.03
CA PRO A 80 -1.08 -8.41 -2.76
C PRO A 80 0.26 -8.96 -2.26
N ALA A 81 1.12 -9.42 -3.17
CA ALA A 81 2.45 -9.96 -2.84
C ALA A 81 3.44 -8.95 -2.24
N CYS A 82 3.14 -7.65 -2.26
CA CYS A 82 4.02 -6.57 -1.81
C CYS A 82 3.61 -5.89 -0.50
N GLU A 83 2.55 -6.32 0.17
CA GLU A 83 1.92 -5.54 1.25
C GLU A 83 2.93 -5.06 2.31
N GLY A 84 3.78 -5.95 2.83
CA GLY A 84 4.77 -5.57 3.85
C GLY A 84 5.80 -4.54 3.37
N VAL A 85 6.20 -4.60 2.10
CA VAL A 85 7.14 -3.63 1.50
C VAL A 85 6.43 -2.29 1.25
N ALA A 86 5.18 -2.31 0.81
CA ALA A 86 4.36 -1.13 0.62
C ALA A 86 4.16 -0.39 1.93
N LEU A 87 3.86 -1.12 3.01
CA LEU A 87 3.72 -0.58 4.35
C LEU A 87 5.01 0.09 4.84
N ARG A 88 6.17 -0.56 4.64
CA ARG A 88 7.47 0.03 4.97
C ARG A 88 7.68 1.37 4.26
N LEU A 89 7.47 1.42 2.94
CA LEU A 89 7.65 2.67 2.18
C LEU A 89 6.66 3.75 2.62
N ALA A 90 5.40 3.40 2.84
CA ALA A 90 4.37 4.33 3.25
C ALA A 90 4.67 4.95 4.63
N GLN A 91 5.17 4.15 5.58
CA GLN A 91 5.64 4.63 6.88
C GLN A 91 6.82 5.60 6.74
N GLN A 92 7.79 5.29 5.89
CA GLN A 92 8.94 6.18 5.65
C GLN A 92 8.53 7.52 5.02
N LEU A 93 7.48 7.53 4.21
CA LEU A 93 6.93 8.73 3.57
C LEU A 93 5.87 9.46 4.41
N GLY A 94 5.36 8.86 5.49
CA GLY A 94 4.25 9.42 6.26
C GLY A 94 2.92 9.40 5.51
N VAL A 95 2.67 8.41 4.65
CA VAL A 95 1.46 8.30 3.82
C VAL A 95 0.74 6.97 4.05
N THR A 96 -0.44 6.81 3.44
CA THR A 96 -1.23 5.57 3.52
C THR A 96 -0.87 4.59 2.40
N THR A 97 -1.21 3.31 2.60
CA THR A 97 -1.16 2.29 1.55
C THR A 97 -2.56 2.04 0.98
N LYS A 98 -2.62 1.60 -0.28
CA LYS A 98 -3.86 1.15 -0.94
C LYS A 98 -3.60 -0.09 -1.79
N PRO A 99 -4.48 -1.10 -1.80
CA PRO A 99 -4.35 -2.20 -2.76
C PRO A 99 -4.51 -1.66 -4.18
N LEU A 100 -3.74 -2.19 -5.13
CA LEU A 100 -3.87 -1.83 -6.54
C LEU A 100 -5.19 -2.42 -7.09
N PRO A 101 -6.12 -1.60 -7.62
CA PRO A 101 -7.37 -2.11 -8.20
C PRO A 101 -7.07 -3.04 -9.36
N GLY A 102 -7.52 -4.30 -9.28
CA GLY A 102 -7.28 -5.33 -10.30
C GLY A 102 -5.84 -5.85 -10.38
N GLY A 103 -4.97 -5.51 -9.43
CA GLY A 103 -3.54 -5.77 -9.49
C GLY A 103 -3.13 -7.20 -9.10
N THR A 104 -2.90 -8.05 -10.09
CA THR A 104 -2.03 -9.24 -9.98
C THR A 104 -0.67 -8.92 -10.61
N GLY A 105 0.40 -9.65 -10.24
CA GLY A 105 1.72 -9.50 -10.88
C GLY A 105 2.92 -9.47 -9.92
N SER A 106 4.10 -9.28 -10.49
CA SER A 106 5.37 -9.21 -9.76
C SER A 106 5.39 -8.06 -8.76
N CYS A 107 6.20 -8.20 -7.71
CA CYS A 107 6.22 -7.17 -6.68
C CYS A 107 6.79 -5.84 -7.18
N GLN A 108 5.93 -4.84 -7.31
CA GLN A 108 6.26 -3.45 -7.65
C GLN A 108 5.31 -2.49 -6.95
N LEU A 109 5.82 -1.31 -6.60
CA LEU A 109 5.04 -0.28 -5.92
C LEU A 109 4.72 0.88 -6.87
N TYR A 110 3.60 1.54 -6.61
CA TYR A 110 3.19 2.76 -7.30
C TYR A 110 2.92 3.84 -6.26
N VAL A 111 3.73 4.88 -6.22
CA VAL A 111 3.46 6.05 -5.40
C VAL A 111 2.72 7.05 -6.25
N ILE A 112 1.40 7.14 -6.07
CA ILE A 112 0.60 8.16 -6.75
C ILE A 112 0.60 9.39 -5.85
N VAL A 113 1.18 10.46 -6.34
CA VAL A 113 1.43 11.70 -5.60
C VAL A 113 0.23 12.63 -5.75
N GLY A 114 -0.47 12.86 -4.64
CA GLY A 114 -1.55 13.85 -4.55
C GLY A 114 -1.01 15.27 -4.35
N PRO A 115 -1.87 16.24 -4.02
CA PRO A 115 -1.42 17.57 -3.64
C PRO A 115 -0.50 17.52 -2.41
N ALA A 116 0.40 18.49 -2.27
CA ALA A 116 1.35 18.55 -1.16
C ALA A 116 0.69 18.76 0.21
N ARG A 117 -0.55 19.23 0.21
CA ARG A 117 -1.42 19.39 1.37
C ARG A 117 -2.62 18.49 1.18
N GLY A 118 -3.02 17.79 2.24
CA GLY A 118 -4.20 16.95 2.22
C GLY A 118 -5.48 17.76 1.95
N PRO A 119 -6.61 17.09 1.68
CA PRO A 119 -7.89 17.77 1.58
C PRO A 119 -8.20 18.44 2.92
N GLY A 120 -8.18 19.79 2.96
CA GLY A 120 -8.56 20.58 4.15
C GLY A 120 -7.41 21.22 4.95
N GLU A 121 -6.18 21.24 4.43
CA GLU A 121 -5.01 21.90 5.05
C GLU A 121 -4.55 23.19 4.33
#